data_AF-A0A2A4VGU8-F1
#
_entry.id   AF-A0A2A4VGU8-F1
#
_cell.length_a   1.000
_cell.length_b   1.000
_cell.length_c   1.000
_cell.angle_alpha   90.00
_cell.angle_beta   90.00
_cell.angle_gamma   90.00
#
_symmetry.space_group_name_H-M   'P 1'
#
loop_
_entity.id
_entity.type
_entity.pdbx_description
1 polymer ?
#
loop_
_entity_poly.entity_id
_entity_poly.type
_entity_poly.pdbx_seq_one_letter_code
_entity_poly.pdbx_strand_id
1 'polypeptide(L)' 'MQHQILLKAIIIMVCIGALLCIAQLWTIFLAWDIFFKVLITLGILIVVAAFGLIAKADLGTHKKMKDENYLD' A
#
# COMPACT_ATOMS: atom_id res chain seq x y z
N MET A 1 11.46 -12.96 1.52
CA MET A 1 10.44 -12.86 2.59
C MET A 1 9.82 -11.47 2.77
N GLN A 2 10.57 -10.35 2.68
CA GLN A 2 10.02 -9.01 2.96
C GLN A 2 8.93 -8.51 2.01
N HIS A 3 8.95 -8.88 0.71
CA HIS A 3 7.92 -8.46 -0.24
C HIS A 3 6.51 -8.94 0.13
N GLN A 4 6.39 -10.15 0.71
CA GLN A 4 5.10 -10.72 1.10
C GLN A 4 4.47 -9.99 2.31
N ILE A 5 5.30 -9.43 3.19
CA ILE A 5 4.83 -8.67 4.36
C ILE A 5 4.26 -7.32 3.93
N LEU A 6 4.96 -6.61 3.05
CA LEU A 6 4.48 -5.32 2.51
C LEU A 6 3.20 -5.51 1.69
N LEU A 7 3.13 -6.57 0.90
CA LEU A 7 1.95 -6.88 0.10
C LEU A 7 0.75 -7.24 0.99
N LYS A 8 0.95 -8.07 2.03
CA LYS A 8 -0.08 -8.32 3.06
C LYS A 8 -0.49 -7.05 3.79
N ALA A 9 0.45 -6.16 4.13
CA ALA A 9 0.15 -4.89 4.80
C ALA A 9 -0.73 -3.99 3.93
N ILE A 10 -0.45 -3.89 2.62
CA ILE A 10 -1.29 -3.12 1.68
C ILE A 10 -2.71 -3.72 1.60
N ILE A 11 -2.83 -5.05 1.49
CA ILE A 11 -4.14 -5.71 1.46
C ILE A 11 -4.93 -5.43 2.74
N ILE A 12 -4.29 -5.54 3.91
CA ILE A 12 -4.92 -5.24 5.20
C ILE A 12 -5.37 -3.77 5.24
N MET A 13 -4.53 -2.82 4.80
CA MET A 13 -4.90 -1.40 4.74
C MET A 13 -6.11 -1.14 3.82
N VAL A 14 -6.17 -1.81 2.66
CA VAL A 14 -7.32 -1.72 1.74
C VAL A 14 -8.58 -2.28 2.40
N CYS A 15 -8.50 -3.43 3.07
CA CYS A 15 -9.64 -4.01 3.77
C CYS A 15 -10.13 -3.12 4.92
N ILE A 16 -9.22 -2.51 5.69
CA ILE A 16 -9.58 -1.56 6.75
C ILE A 16 -10.26 -0.32 6.15
N GLY A 17 -9.74 0.21 5.04
CA GLY A 17 -10.37 1.33 4.32
C GLY A 17 -11.79 1.00 3.85
N ALA A 18 -12.01 -0.20 3.31
CA ALA A 18 -13.32 -0.67 2.89
C ALA A 18 -14.29 -0.81 4.08
N LEU A 19 -13.83 -1.37 5.20
CA LEU A 19 -14.62 -1.46 6.43
C LEU A 19 -14.97 -0.07 6.98
N LEU A 20 -14.05 0.89 6.93
CA LEU A 20 -14.31 2.28 7.29
C LEU A 20 -15.40 2.91 6.42
N CYS A 21 -15.39 2.67 5.11
CA CYS A 21 -16.46 3.13 4.22
C CYS A 21 -17.82 2.53 4.57
N ILE A 22 -17.86 1.22 4.84
CA ILE A 22 -19.11 0.54 5.22
C ILE A 22 -19.59 1.07 6.57
N ALA A 23 -18.71 1.18 7.57
CA ALA A 23 -19.06 1.71 8.88
C ALA A 23 -19.59 3.15 8.79
N GLN A 24 -18.93 4.01 8.01
CA GLN A 24 -19.35 5.39 7.80
C GLN A 24 -20.73 5.48 7.13
N LEU A 25 -21.05 4.61 6.17
CA LEU A 25 -22.37 4.57 5.52
C LEU A 25 -23.50 4.24 6.48
N TRP A 26 -23.26 3.34 7.43
CA TRP A 26 -24.29 2.85 8.35
C TRP A 26 -24.44 3.71 9.61
N THR A 27 -23.36 4.34 10.06
CA THR A 27 -23.33 5.00 11.38
C THR A 27 -23.14 6.50 11.31
N ILE A 28 -22.78 7.08 10.15
CA ILE A 28 -22.42 8.50 9.97
C ILE A 28 -21.57 8.97 11.16
N PHE A 29 -20.56 8.16 11.51
CA PHE A 29 -19.79 8.37 12.74
C PHE A 29 -18.91 9.63 12.65
N LEU A 30 -18.45 9.95 11.43
CA LEU A 30 -17.66 11.15 11.14
C LEU A 30 -18.45 12.16 10.31
N ALA A 31 -18.09 13.43 10.42
CA ALA A 31 -18.49 14.43 9.44
C ALA A 31 -17.90 14.08 8.06
N TRP A 32 -18.69 14.25 7.00
CA TRP A 32 -18.29 13.91 5.63
C TRP A 32 -16.96 14.54 5.20
N ASP A 33 -16.70 15.79 5.60
CA ASP A 33 -15.44 16.48 5.32
C ASP A 33 -14.21 15.75 5.91
N ILE A 34 -14.31 15.29 7.17
CA ILE A 34 -13.23 14.58 7.85
C ILE A 34 -13.07 13.19 7.24
N PHE A 35 -14.18 12.51 6.93
CA PHE A 35 -14.14 11.19 6.31
C PHE A 35 -13.41 11.21 4.96
N PHE A 36 -13.72 12.17 4.09
CA PHE A 36 -13.03 12.29 2.81
C PHE A 36 -11.54 12.60 2.99
N LYS A 37 -11.16 13.46 3.94
CA LYS A 37 -9.75 13.72 4.25
C LYS A 37 -9.01 12.46 4.70
N VAL A 38 -9.63 11.65 5.56
CA VAL A 38 -9.06 10.37 6.03
C VAL A 38 -8.93 9.38 4.87
N LEU A 39 -9.96 9.26 4.03
CA LEU A 39 -9.99 8.33 2.89
C LEU A 39 -8.92 8.69 1.85
N ILE A 40 -8.78 9.97 1.51
CA ILE A 40 -7.73 10.46 0.60
C ILE A 40 -6.34 10.21 1.18
N THR A 41 -6.14 10.50 2.47
CA THR A 41 -4.86 10.26 3.16
C THR A 41 -4.50 8.78 3.12
N LEU A 42 -5.46 7.89 3.36
CA LEU A 42 -5.27 6.44 3.31
C LEU A 42 -4.95 5.98 1.87
N GLY A 43 -5.62 6.54 0.87
CA GLY A 43 -5.32 6.30 -0.54
C GLY A 43 -3.88 6.70 -0.91
N ILE A 44 -3.42 7.88 -0.48
CA ILE A 44 -2.05 8.35 -0.71
C ILE A 44 -1.04 7.39 -0.06
N LEU A 45 -1.29 6.96 1.19
CA LEU A 45 -0.41 6.01 1.88
C LEU A 45 -0.30 4.67 1.14
N ILE A 46 -1.40 4.16 0.59
CA ILE A 46 -1.40 2.94 -0.22
C ILE A 46 -0.56 3.13 -1.48
N VAL A 47 -0.71 4.25 -2.19
CA VAL A 47 0.07 4.55 -3.40
C VAL A 47 1.55 4.65 -3.10
N VAL A 48 1.93 5.35 -2.02
CA VAL A 48 3.33 5.46 -1.58
C VAL A 48 3.89 4.09 -1.18
N ALA A 49 3.13 3.28 -0.46
CA ALA A 49 3.54 1.92 -0.08
C ALA A 49 3.70 1.01 -1.31
N ALA A 50 2.79 1.10 -2.28
CA ALA A 50 2.87 0.36 -3.54
C ALA A 50 4.09 0.80 -4.37
N PHE A 51 4.34 2.10 -4.47
CA PHE A 51 5.52 2.64 -5.13
C PHE A 51 6.82 2.15 -4.47
N GLY A 52 6.90 2.18 -3.14
CA GLY A 52 8.05 1.64 -2.41
C GLY A 52 8.26 0.14 -2.65
N LEU A 53 7.18 -0.63 -2.82
CA LEU A 53 7.25 -2.05 -3.16
C LEU A 53 7.82 -2.27 -4.57
N ILE A 54 7.34 -1.51 -5.55
CA ILE A 54 7.80 -1.56 -6.94
C ILE A 54 9.27 -1.13 -7.01
N ALA A 55 9.64 -0.01 -6.39
CA ALA A 55 11.02 0.47 -6.35
C ALA A 55 11.97 -0.54 -5.71
N LYS A 56 11.56 -1.21 -4.63
CA LYS A 56 12.34 -2.30 -4.03
C LYS A 56 12.44 -3.54 -4.93
N ALA A 57 11.36 -3.89 -5.63
CA ALA A 57 11.37 -5.01 -6.57
C ALA A 57 12.29 -4.73 -7.77
N ASP A 58 12.26 -3.51 -8.27
CA ASP A 58 13.07 -3.05 -9.41
C ASP A 58 14.57 -3.00 -9.04
N LEU A 59 14.91 -2.35 -7.92
CA LEU A 59 16.29 -2.31 -7.41
C LEU A 59 16.82 -3.69 -6.98
N GLY A 60 15.96 -4.56 -6.44
CA GLY A 60 16.31 -5.94 -6.10
C GLY A 60 16.59 -6.80 -7.33
N THR A 61 15.84 -6.59 -8.42
CA THR A 61 16.05 -7.27 -9.71
C THR A 61 17.38 -6.85 -10.34
N HIS A 62 17.71 -5.55 -10.30
CA HIS A 62 19.01 -5.06 -10.76
C HIS A 62 20.19 -5.63 -9.98
N LYS A 63 20.04 -5.86 -8.67
CA LYS A 63 21.10 -6.46 -7.85
C LYS A 63 21.28 -7.95 -8.13
N LYS A 64 20.17 -8.67 -8.38
CA LYS A 64 20.19 -10.10 -8.72
C LYS A 64 20.86 -10.38 -10.06
N MET A 65 20.67 -9.52 -11.08
CA MET A 65 21.34 -9.67 -12.38
C MET A 65 22.86 -9.42 -12.33
N LYS A 66 23.34 -8.68 -11.33
CA LYS A 66 24.76 -8.43 -11.11
C LYS A 66 25.45 -9.55 -10.33
N ASP A 67 24.74 -10.19 -9.39
CA ASP A 67 25.25 -11.36 -8.64
C ASP A 67 25.21 -12.67 -9.45
N GLU A 68 24.32 -12.79 -10.45
CA GLU A 68 24.23 -13.96 -11.33
C GLU A 68 25.21 -13.95 -12.54
N ASN A 69 26.20 -13.03 -12.55
CA ASN A 69 27.32 -13.01 -13.50
C ASN A 69 26.89 -13.03 -14.99
N TYR A 70 25.82 -12.31 -15.32
CA TYR A 70 25.37 -12.10 -16.71
C TYR A 70 25.93 -10.80 -17.32
N LEU A 71 26.59 -9.98 -16.52
CA LEU A 71 27.33 -8.80 -16.95
C LEU A 71 28.74 -8.95 -16.35
N ASP A 72 29.69 -9.25 -17.22
CA ASP A 72 31.14 -9.47 -17.00
C ASP A 72 31.75 -8.64 -15.85
#